data_AF-A0A956SYX0-F1
#
_entry.id   AF-A0A956SYX0-F1
#
_cell.length_a   1.000
_cell.length_b   1.000
_cell.length_c   1.000
_cell.angle_alpha   90.00
_cell.angle_beta   90.00
_cell.angle_gamma   90.00
#
_symmetry.space_group_name_H-M   'P 1'
#
loop_
_entity.id
_entity.type
_entity.pdbx_description
1 polymer ?
#
loop_
_entity_poly.entity_id
_entity_poly.type
_entity_poly.pdbx_seq_one_letter_code
_entity_poly.pdbx_strand_id
1 'polypeptide(L)'
;MENPLLAALQSNYGDGEPPPPDVNTVRGLLEFCKLWLDGDTETAELNNPCMSMSGRLKGGAKATEADLRQNPDLVDSARRPIERMAQGYWRIAEVLDRLPGFAADNDIEAYKEAIAIFEEERQAVLDCNAEIERSMSGEFRLCPRCGDQGGEFCEACGVIMLYPEPRATEYDRSKTAVLAPIYGRINQAYDDVMSGKESLPRILRAVDELDAILVEMQKSYEQAANMEIADGEDNQEYADGKELANRLLDDIEKQFAAIDRIRDVEESFRMGDLSRGWDSIFDAAVSMQRATQRFAKAYGHMEGNTDQSDSINFSGH
;
A
#
# COMPACT_ATOMS: atom_id res chain seq x y z
N MET A 1 8.79 -2.04 -43.63
CA MET A 1 9.01 -2.12 -42.17
C MET A 1 7.80 -1.49 -41.52
N GLU A 2 6.80 -2.30 -41.24
CA GLU A 2 5.52 -1.83 -40.71
C GLU A 2 5.65 -1.51 -39.22
N ASN A 3 5.05 -0.39 -38.84
CA ASN A 3 5.13 0.18 -37.50
C ASN A 3 4.23 -0.64 -36.56
N PRO A 4 4.75 -1.30 -35.51
CA PRO A 4 4.00 -2.21 -34.64
C PRO A 4 2.81 -1.54 -33.92
N LEU A 5 2.85 -0.22 -33.72
CA LEU A 5 1.73 0.55 -33.19
C LEU A 5 0.57 0.72 -34.18
N LEU A 6 0.86 0.80 -35.49
CA LEU A 6 -0.14 0.86 -36.55
C LEU A 6 -0.81 -0.51 -36.76
N ALA A 7 -0.07 -1.61 -36.62
CA ALA A 7 -0.63 -2.97 -36.63
C ALA A 7 -1.57 -3.23 -35.43
N ALA A 8 -1.21 -2.76 -34.23
CA ALA A 8 -2.04 -2.87 -33.03
C ALA A 8 -3.32 -2.02 -33.09
N LEU A 9 -3.29 -0.88 -33.79
CA LEU A 9 -4.47 -0.04 -34.04
C LEU A 9 -5.36 -0.61 -35.15
N GLN A 10 -4.78 -1.21 -36.20
CA GLN A 10 -5.54 -1.92 -37.25
C GLN A 10 -6.21 -3.20 -36.74
N SER A 11 -5.62 -3.90 -35.78
CA SER A 11 -6.24 -5.06 -35.12
C SER A 11 -7.42 -4.70 -34.21
N ASN A 12 -7.48 -3.47 -33.70
CA ASN A 12 -8.58 -3.01 -32.82
C ASN A 12 -9.75 -2.37 -33.59
N TYR A 13 -9.56 -2.01 -34.86
CA TYR A 13 -10.56 -1.28 -35.67
C TYR A 13 -10.75 -1.81 -37.10
N GLY A 14 -10.06 -2.88 -37.51
CA GLY A 14 -10.18 -3.51 -38.83
C GLY A 14 -10.92 -4.85 -38.75
N ASP A 15 -11.52 -5.26 -39.88
CA ASP A 15 -12.35 -6.45 -40.11
C ASP A 15 -11.66 -7.83 -39.87
N GLY A 16 -10.73 -7.92 -38.93
CA GLY A 16 -10.09 -9.17 -38.50
C GLY A 16 -10.84 -9.80 -37.33
N GLU A 17 -10.78 -11.13 -37.24
CA GLU A 17 -11.32 -11.89 -36.10
C GLU A 17 -10.88 -11.24 -34.77
N PRO A 18 -11.78 -11.17 -33.77
CA PRO A 18 -11.47 -10.58 -32.48
C PRO A 18 -10.21 -11.25 -31.89
N PRO A 19 -9.36 -10.48 -31.18
CA PRO A 19 -8.15 -11.03 -30.59
C PRO A 19 -8.48 -12.25 -29.71
N PRO A 20 -7.65 -13.30 -29.73
CA PRO A 20 -7.91 -14.50 -28.95
C PRO A 20 -8.04 -14.17 -27.46
N PRO A 21 -8.88 -14.90 -26.70
CA PRO A 21 -9.08 -14.61 -25.28
C PRO A 21 -7.78 -14.67 -24.47
N ASP A 22 -7.56 -13.70 -23.56
CA ASP A 22 -6.39 -13.71 -22.69
C ASP A 22 -6.54 -14.70 -21.54
N VAL A 23 -5.98 -15.90 -21.74
CA VAL A 23 -5.97 -17.00 -20.77
C VAL A 23 -5.24 -16.68 -19.45
N ASN A 24 -4.50 -15.57 -19.37
CA ASN A 24 -3.91 -15.11 -18.12
C ASN A 24 -4.91 -14.39 -17.20
N THR A 25 -6.10 -14.08 -17.71
CA THR A 25 -7.21 -13.52 -16.94
C THR A 25 -8.29 -14.57 -16.71
N VAL A 26 -9.00 -14.47 -15.58
CA VAL A 26 -10.12 -15.38 -15.27
C VAL A 26 -11.23 -15.29 -16.33
N ARG A 27 -11.52 -14.08 -16.83
CA ARG A 27 -12.50 -13.86 -17.90
C ARG A 27 -12.04 -14.48 -19.22
N GLY A 28 -10.82 -14.18 -19.67
CA GLY A 28 -10.31 -14.69 -20.94
C GLY A 28 -10.10 -16.20 -20.92
N LEU A 29 -9.75 -16.80 -19.78
CA LEU A 29 -9.73 -18.25 -19.65
C LEU A 29 -11.13 -18.88 -19.75
N LEU A 30 -12.15 -18.27 -19.13
CA LEU A 30 -13.54 -18.73 -19.28
C LEU A 30 -14.00 -18.68 -20.75
N GLU A 31 -13.70 -17.59 -21.46
CA GLU A 31 -13.98 -17.43 -22.89
C GLU A 31 -13.22 -18.47 -23.72
N PHE A 32 -11.94 -18.69 -23.44
CA PHE A 32 -11.13 -19.73 -24.10
C PHE A 32 -11.70 -21.13 -23.88
N CYS A 33 -12.12 -21.46 -22.65
CA CYS A 33 -12.72 -22.77 -22.39
C CYS A 33 -14.06 -22.96 -23.12
N LYS A 34 -14.82 -21.89 -23.41
CA LYS A 34 -16.06 -21.98 -24.20
C LYS A 34 -15.78 -22.35 -25.67
N LEU A 35 -14.66 -21.91 -26.25
CA LEU A 35 -14.27 -22.24 -27.62
C LEU A 35 -14.12 -23.75 -27.87
N TRP A 36 -13.78 -24.55 -26.84
CA TRP A 36 -13.77 -26.00 -26.97
C TRP A 36 -15.17 -26.58 -27.27
N LEU A 37 -16.23 -26.00 -26.70
CA LEU A 37 -17.62 -26.41 -26.98
C LEU A 37 -18.03 -26.08 -28.42
N ASP A 38 -17.47 -25.00 -28.97
CA ASP A 38 -17.72 -24.55 -30.33
C ASP A 38 -16.88 -25.32 -31.37
N GLY A 39 -15.88 -26.09 -30.91
CA GLY A 39 -14.96 -26.85 -31.76
C GLY A 39 -13.75 -26.04 -32.25
N ASP A 40 -13.57 -24.84 -31.70
CA ASP A 40 -12.52 -23.87 -32.09
C ASP A 40 -11.24 -24.01 -31.26
N THR A 41 -11.15 -25.03 -30.39
CA THR A 41 -9.97 -25.29 -29.55
C THR A 41 -9.80 -26.78 -29.31
N GLU A 42 -8.57 -27.29 -29.42
CA GLU A 42 -8.28 -28.70 -29.16
C GLU A 42 -8.17 -29.00 -27.65
N THR A 43 -8.58 -30.20 -27.23
CA THR A 43 -8.48 -30.65 -25.83
C THR A 43 -7.07 -30.51 -25.25
N ALA A 44 -6.03 -30.72 -26.07
CA ALA A 44 -4.63 -30.62 -25.64
C ALA A 44 -4.24 -29.19 -25.21
N GLU A 45 -4.92 -28.18 -25.75
CA GLU A 45 -4.63 -26.77 -25.49
C GLU A 45 -5.20 -26.29 -24.14
N LEU A 46 -6.19 -27.00 -23.58
CA LEU A 46 -6.85 -26.63 -22.32
C LEU A 46 -5.97 -26.86 -21.09
N ASN A 47 -5.10 -27.87 -21.11
CA ASN A 47 -4.44 -28.36 -19.91
C ASN A 47 -3.53 -27.31 -19.25
N ASN A 48 -2.61 -26.70 -20.01
CA ASN A 48 -1.65 -25.74 -19.46
C ASN A 48 -2.33 -24.47 -18.91
N PRO A 49 -3.25 -23.81 -19.63
CA PRO A 49 -3.98 -22.65 -19.12
C PRO A 49 -4.80 -22.96 -17.86
N CYS A 50 -5.55 -24.06 -17.87
CA CYS A 50 -6.40 -24.43 -16.73
C CYS A 50 -5.56 -24.73 -15.48
N MET A 51 -4.49 -25.53 -15.61
CA MET A 51 -3.64 -25.89 -14.47
C MET A 51 -2.86 -24.68 -13.92
N SER A 52 -2.39 -23.79 -14.80
CA SER A 52 -1.71 -22.55 -14.41
C SER A 52 -2.63 -21.63 -13.60
N MET A 53 -3.84 -21.38 -14.10
CA MET A 53 -4.81 -20.52 -13.41
C MET A 53 -5.35 -21.18 -12.13
N SER A 54 -5.62 -22.48 -12.13
CA SER A 54 -5.95 -23.25 -10.93
C SER A 54 -4.90 -23.04 -9.84
N GLY A 55 -3.61 -23.19 -10.18
CA GLY A 55 -2.50 -22.94 -9.24
C GLY A 55 -2.52 -21.52 -8.65
N ARG A 56 -2.75 -20.50 -9.49
CA ARG A 56 -2.83 -19.09 -9.05
C ARG A 56 -4.02 -18.85 -8.12
N LEU A 57 -5.20 -19.37 -8.47
CA LEU A 57 -6.41 -19.21 -7.65
C LEU A 57 -6.30 -19.92 -6.31
N LYS A 58 -5.73 -21.13 -6.26
CA LYS A 58 -5.43 -21.82 -4.99
C LYS A 58 -4.44 -21.05 -4.13
N GLY A 59 -3.42 -20.45 -4.75
CA GLY A 59 -2.48 -19.56 -4.07
C GLY A 59 -3.18 -18.34 -3.47
N GLY A 60 -4.02 -17.67 -4.27
CA GLY A 60 -4.85 -16.55 -3.83
C GLY A 60 -5.78 -16.90 -2.68
N ALA A 61 -6.53 -18.01 -2.81
CA ALA A 61 -7.44 -18.48 -1.76
C ALA A 61 -6.72 -18.74 -0.43
N LYS A 62 -5.56 -19.42 -0.46
CA LYS A 62 -4.75 -19.66 0.74
C LYS A 62 -4.23 -18.38 1.37
N ALA A 63 -3.85 -17.39 0.56
CA ALA A 63 -3.41 -16.09 1.04
C ALA A 63 -4.56 -15.35 1.72
N THR A 64 -5.72 -15.25 1.05
CA THR A 64 -6.94 -14.64 1.61
C THR A 64 -7.37 -15.30 2.92
N GLU A 65 -7.35 -16.63 3.00
CA GLU A 65 -7.63 -17.37 4.24
C GLU A 65 -6.57 -17.16 5.32
N ALA A 66 -5.31 -16.93 4.96
CA ALA A 66 -4.26 -16.58 5.91
C ALA A 66 -4.47 -15.19 6.48
N ASP A 67 -4.83 -14.22 5.64
CA ASP A 67 -5.15 -12.85 6.05
C ASP A 67 -6.36 -12.84 7.00
N LEU A 68 -7.41 -13.61 6.70
CA LEU A 68 -8.56 -13.78 7.59
C LEU A 68 -8.19 -14.40 8.95
N ARG A 69 -7.24 -15.34 8.98
CA ARG A 69 -6.73 -15.93 10.23
C ARG A 69 -5.91 -14.95 11.04
N GLN A 70 -5.19 -14.04 10.38
CA GLN A 70 -4.43 -12.97 11.02
C GLN A 70 -5.32 -11.83 11.53
N ASN A 71 -6.53 -11.69 10.99
CA ASN A 71 -7.51 -10.67 11.37
C ASN A 71 -8.78 -11.31 11.97
N PRO A 72 -8.69 -11.99 13.12
CA PRO A 72 -9.82 -12.71 13.72
C PRO A 72 -10.95 -11.78 14.20
N ASP A 73 -10.66 -10.50 14.44
CA ASP A 73 -11.57 -9.52 15.01
C ASP A 73 -12.52 -8.88 13.99
N LEU A 74 -12.41 -9.22 12.70
CA LEU A 74 -13.30 -8.68 11.66
C LEU A 74 -14.77 -9.01 11.97
N VAL A 75 -15.63 -8.00 11.89
CA VAL A 75 -17.07 -8.21 12.00
C VAL A 75 -17.61 -8.98 10.81
N ASP A 76 -18.71 -9.68 11.00
CA ASP A 76 -19.35 -10.53 9.98
C ASP A 76 -19.57 -9.83 8.64
N SER A 77 -20.00 -8.56 8.65
CA SER A 77 -20.24 -7.79 7.43
C SER A 77 -18.96 -7.54 6.62
N ALA A 78 -17.82 -7.32 7.27
CA ALA A 78 -16.53 -7.16 6.61
C ALA A 78 -15.92 -8.53 6.22
N ARG A 79 -16.15 -9.55 7.05
CA ARG A 79 -15.56 -10.89 6.92
C ARG A 79 -16.19 -11.73 5.81
N ARG A 80 -17.53 -11.76 5.74
CA ARG A 80 -18.28 -12.67 4.83
C ARG A 80 -17.91 -12.50 3.35
N PRO A 81 -17.78 -11.28 2.78
CA PRO A 81 -17.42 -11.13 1.37
C PRO A 81 -16.02 -11.70 1.07
N ILE A 82 -15.08 -11.55 2.00
CA ILE A 82 -13.70 -12.06 1.86
C ILE A 82 -13.68 -13.59 1.92
N GLU A 83 -14.45 -14.19 2.84
CA GLU A 83 -14.60 -15.65 2.93
C GLU A 83 -15.26 -16.22 1.66
N ARG A 84 -16.33 -15.58 1.16
CA ARG A 84 -17.01 -16.01 -0.08
C ARG A 84 -16.10 -15.90 -1.29
N MET A 85 -15.25 -14.87 -1.35
CA MET A 85 -14.26 -14.69 -2.40
C MET A 85 -13.22 -15.83 -2.39
N ALA A 86 -12.68 -16.19 -1.21
CA ALA A 86 -11.76 -17.33 -1.08
C ALA A 86 -12.42 -18.66 -1.52
N GLN A 87 -13.67 -18.88 -1.13
CA GLN A 87 -14.47 -20.04 -1.59
C GLN A 87 -14.64 -20.05 -3.11
N GLY A 88 -14.92 -18.89 -3.71
CA GLY A 88 -15.04 -18.76 -5.16
C GLY A 88 -13.74 -19.10 -5.89
N TYR A 89 -12.59 -18.65 -5.38
CA TYR A 89 -11.28 -19.03 -5.92
C TYR A 89 -11.04 -20.55 -5.86
N TRP A 90 -11.34 -21.19 -4.73
CA TRP A 90 -11.24 -22.65 -4.62
C TRP A 90 -12.16 -23.34 -5.62
N ARG A 91 -13.42 -22.89 -5.72
CA ARG A 91 -14.41 -23.54 -6.57
C ARG A 91 -14.06 -23.43 -8.06
N ILE A 92 -13.59 -22.26 -8.49
CA ILE A 92 -13.09 -22.07 -9.86
C ILE A 92 -11.87 -22.97 -10.10
N ALA A 93 -10.92 -23.05 -9.16
CA ALA A 93 -9.75 -23.90 -9.31
C ALA A 93 -10.11 -25.39 -9.43
N GLU A 94 -11.08 -25.87 -8.65
CA GLU A 94 -11.62 -27.24 -8.76
C GLU A 94 -12.23 -27.52 -10.14
N VAL A 95 -12.96 -26.55 -10.70
CA VAL A 95 -13.50 -26.64 -12.06
C VAL A 95 -12.37 -26.75 -13.08
N LEU A 96 -11.38 -25.86 -12.99
CA LEU A 96 -10.25 -25.82 -13.92
C LEU A 96 -9.41 -27.12 -13.87
N ASP A 97 -9.26 -27.75 -12.71
CA ASP A 97 -8.57 -29.04 -12.59
C ASP A 97 -9.28 -30.18 -13.35
N ARG A 98 -10.61 -30.07 -13.53
CA ARG A 98 -11.46 -31.14 -14.10
C ARG A 98 -11.79 -30.92 -15.57
N LEU A 99 -11.87 -29.67 -16.04
CA LEU A 99 -12.23 -29.32 -17.41
C LEU A 99 -11.43 -30.07 -18.48
N PRO A 100 -10.09 -30.17 -18.41
CA PRO A 100 -9.32 -30.94 -19.39
C PRO A 100 -9.67 -32.44 -19.42
N GLY A 101 -10.04 -33.01 -18.26
CA GLY A 101 -10.47 -34.40 -18.15
C GLY A 101 -11.81 -34.63 -18.85
N PHE A 102 -12.80 -33.77 -18.60
CA PHE A 102 -14.09 -33.83 -19.29
C PHE A 102 -13.94 -33.67 -20.80
N ALA A 103 -13.07 -32.78 -21.25
CA ALA A 103 -12.77 -32.60 -22.66
C ALA A 103 -12.06 -33.81 -23.29
N ALA A 104 -11.19 -34.50 -22.54
CA ALA A 104 -10.54 -35.73 -23.01
C ALA A 104 -11.49 -36.92 -23.09
N ASP A 105 -12.43 -37.00 -22.16
CA ASP A 105 -13.48 -38.04 -22.13
C ASP A 105 -14.63 -37.73 -23.10
N ASN A 106 -14.60 -36.55 -23.76
CA ASN A 106 -15.68 -36.03 -24.61
C ASN A 106 -17.04 -35.97 -23.87
N ASP A 107 -17.01 -35.69 -22.56
CA ASP A 107 -18.18 -35.53 -21.71
C ASP A 107 -18.70 -34.08 -21.79
N ILE A 108 -19.43 -33.81 -22.87
CA ILE A 108 -19.94 -32.47 -23.20
C ILE A 108 -20.85 -31.92 -22.10
N GLU A 109 -21.67 -32.75 -21.46
CA GLU A 109 -22.62 -32.27 -20.46
C GLU A 109 -21.93 -31.91 -19.15
N ALA A 110 -20.98 -32.73 -18.68
CA ALA A 110 -20.15 -32.38 -17.52
C ALA A 110 -19.31 -31.12 -17.79
N TYR A 111 -18.79 -30.96 -19.03
CA TYR A 111 -18.04 -29.77 -19.42
C TYR A 111 -18.92 -28.51 -19.36
N LYS A 112 -20.13 -28.54 -19.92
CA LYS A 112 -21.08 -27.41 -19.87
C LYS A 112 -21.47 -27.04 -18.44
N GLU A 113 -21.74 -28.04 -17.59
CA GLU A 113 -22.04 -27.82 -16.18
C GLU A 113 -20.85 -27.14 -15.47
N ALA A 114 -19.62 -27.61 -15.73
CA ALA A 114 -18.42 -27.01 -15.17
C ALA A 114 -18.22 -25.56 -15.63
N ILE A 115 -18.48 -25.24 -16.91
CA ILE A 115 -18.44 -23.86 -17.42
C ILE A 115 -19.49 -22.97 -16.75
N ALA A 116 -20.71 -23.47 -16.52
CA ALA A 116 -21.75 -22.72 -15.82
C ALA A 116 -21.33 -22.38 -14.38
N ILE A 117 -20.76 -23.35 -13.66
CA ILE A 117 -20.21 -23.15 -12.31
C ILE A 117 -19.08 -22.12 -12.34
N PHE A 118 -18.17 -22.20 -13.32
CA PHE A 118 -17.08 -21.23 -13.46
C PHE A 118 -17.64 -19.81 -13.65
N GLU A 119 -18.63 -19.64 -14.52
CA GLU A 119 -19.25 -18.35 -14.77
C GLU A 119 -19.97 -17.78 -13.53
N GLU A 120 -20.74 -18.60 -12.83
CA GLU A 120 -21.43 -18.23 -11.59
C GLU A 120 -20.43 -17.80 -10.49
N GLU A 121 -19.39 -18.60 -10.26
CA GLU A 121 -18.40 -18.32 -9.22
C GLU A 121 -17.54 -17.09 -9.56
N ARG A 122 -17.22 -16.89 -10.84
CA ARG A 122 -16.56 -15.66 -11.29
C ARG A 122 -17.42 -14.45 -10.97
N GLN A 123 -18.73 -14.50 -11.23
CA GLN A 123 -19.61 -13.39 -10.93
C GLN A 123 -19.71 -13.14 -9.42
N ALA A 124 -19.83 -14.21 -8.61
CA ALA A 124 -19.85 -14.10 -7.16
C ALA A 124 -18.58 -13.43 -6.59
N VAL A 125 -17.40 -13.77 -7.14
CA VAL A 125 -16.13 -13.12 -6.78
C VAL A 125 -16.14 -11.63 -7.15
N LEU A 126 -16.65 -11.26 -8.32
CA LEU A 126 -16.76 -9.86 -8.73
C LEU A 126 -17.72 -9.06 -7.83
N ASP A 127 -18.84 -9.67 -7.45
CA ASP A 127 -19.81 -9.05 -6.55
C ASP A 127 -19.21 -8.83 -5.15
N CYS A 128 -18.45 -9.82 -4.64
CA CYS A 128 -17.71 -9.67 -3.38
C CYS A 128 -16.68 -8.54 -3.46
N ASN A 129 -15.92 -8.46 -4.56
CA ASN A 129 -14.94 -7.39 -4.75
C ASN A 129 -15.61 -6.01 -4.78
N ALA A 130 -16.75 -5.88 -5.46
CA ALA A 130 -17.52 -4.63 -5.49
C ALA A 130 -18.06 -4.24 -4.10
N GLU A 131 -18.45 -5.20 -3.27
CA GLU A 131 -18.88 -4.96 -1.89
C GLU A 131 -17.72 -4.49 -1.00
N ILE A 132 -16.55 -5.12 -1.13
CA ILE A 132 -15.32 -4.72 -0.42
C ILE A 132 -14.91 -3.30 -0.86
N GLU A 133 -14.87 -3.02 -2.16
CA GLU A 133 -14.54 -1.70 -2.70
C GLU A 133 -15.51 -0.62 -2.23
N ARG A 134 -16.82 -0.92 -2.20
CA ARG A 134 -17.83 0.01 -1.68
C ARG A 134 -17.60 0.31 -0.21
N SER A 135 -17.28 -0.71 0.59
CA SER A 135 -16.97 -0.53 2.01
C SER A 135 -15.74 0.34 2.21
N MET A 136 -14.74 0.20 1.34
CA MET A 136 -13.49 0.98 1.37
C MET A 136 -13.59 2.33 0.64
N SER A 137 -14.73 2.70 0.06
CA SER A 137 -14.86 3.90 -0.78
C SER A 137 -14.69 5.24 -0.04
N GLY A 138 -14.68 5.22 1.30
CA GLY A 138 -14.61 6.40 2.15
C GLY A 138 -15.96 7.09 2.38
N GLU A 139 -17.07 6.46 1.98
CA GLU A 139 -18.42 6.97 2.24
C GLU A 139 -18.77 6.93 3.74
N PHE A 140 -18.31 5.89 4.44
CA PHE A 140 -18.58 5.67 5.86
C PHE A 140 -17.27 5.57 6.64
N ARG A 141 -17.34 5.91 7.93
CA ARG A 141 -16.23 5.66 8.86
C ARG A 141 -16.22 4.17 9.21
N LEU A 142 -15.03 3.60 9.23
CA LEU A 142 -14.79 2.21 9.60
C LEU A 142 -13.90 2.16 10.84
N CYS A 143 -14.12 1.14 11.67
CA CYS A 143 -13.14 0.74 12.67
C CYS A 143 -11.90 0.16 11.95
N PRO A 144 -10.68 0.72 12.15
CA PRO A 144 -9.47 0.19 11.51
C PRO A 144 -9.13 -1.25 11.90
N ARG A 145 -9.64 -1.74 13.04
CA ARG A 145 -9.39 -3.09 13.55
C ARG A 145 -10.37 -4.13 13.02
N CYS A 146 -11.68 -3.88 13.17
CA CYS A 146 -12.71 -4.89 12.88
C CYS A 146 -13.52 -4.61 11.61
N GLY A 147 -13.36 -3.43 10.99
CA GLY A 147 -14.13 -3.03 9.80
C GLY A 147 -15.60 -2.68 10.07
N ASP A 148 -16.00 -2.57 11.35
CA ASP A 148 -17.35 -2.17 11.72
C ASP A 148 -17.66 -0.74 11.29
N GLN A 149 -18.93 -0.50 10.93
CA GLN A 149 -19.42 0.79 10.46
C GLN A 149 -20.27 1.44 11.54
N GLY A 150 -20.07 2.73 11.80
CA GLY A 150 -20.84 3.38 12.85
C GLY A 150 -20.55 4.85 13.04
N GLY A 151 -20.75 5.29 14.28
CA GLY A 151 -20.54 6.66 14.72
C GLY A 151 -19.06 7.02 14.88
N GLU A 152 -18.76 7.86 15.85
CA GLU A 152 -17.39 8.34 16.08
C GLU A 152 -16.47 7.26 16.67
N PHE A 153 -17.01 6.33 17.47
CA PHE A 153 -16.26 5.28 18.15
C PHE A 153 -16.83 3.90 17.83
N CYS A 154 -15.94 2.91 17.70
CA CYS A 154 -16.31 1.51 17.63
C CYS A 154 -16.69 0.97 19.01
N GLU A 155 -17.91 0.45 19.16
CA GLU A 155 -18.39 -0.10 20.44
C GLU A 155 -17.60 -1.35 20.87
N ALA A 156 -17.17 -2.17 19.91
CA ALA A 156 -16.43 -3.40 20.20
C ALA A 156 -14.94 -3.15 20.49
N CYS A 157 -14.31 -2.24 19.74
CA CYS A 157 -12.86 -2.02 19.81
C CYS A 157 -12.47 -0.80 20.66
N GLY A 158 -13.41 0.12 20.95
CA GLY A 158 -13.16 1.33 21.72
C GLY A 158 -12.28 2.37 21.01
N VAL A 159 -12.04 2.21 19.70
CA VAL A 159 -11.21 3.11 18.90
C VAL A 159 -12.07 4.07 18.08
N ILE A 160 -11.56 5.28 17.84
CA ILE A 160 -12.11 6.24 16.87
C ILE A 160 -12.18 5.59 15.48
N MET A 161 -13.34 5.70 14.84
CA MET A 161 -13.57 5.24 13.48
C MET A 161 -13.07 6.27 12.46
N LEU A 162 -12.46 5.79 11.37
CA LEU A 162 -11.83 6.63 10.35
C LEU A 162 -12.41 6.34 8.97
N TYR A 163 -12.43 7.34 8.10
CA TYR A 163 -12.75 7.16 6.69
C TYR A 163 -11.60 6.43 5.99
N PRO A 164 -11.84 5.24 5.42
CA PRO A 164 -10.84 4.54 4.63
C PRO A 164 -10.53 5.33 3.36
N GLU A 165 -9.27 5.29 2.93
CA GLU A 165 -8.84 5.89 1.66
C GLU A 165 -7.90 4.89 0.94
N PRO A 166 -8.44 3.91 0.19
CA PRO A 166 -7.66 2.80 -0.37
C PRO A 166 -6.61 3.23 -1.40
N ARG A 167 -6.76 4.41 -2.00
CA ARG A 167 -5.72 5.01 -2.88
C ARG A 167 -4.57 5.63 -2.10
N ALA A 168 -4.75 5.91 -0.81
CA ALA A 168 -3.68 6.38 0.07
C ALA A 168 -2.80 5.25 0.61
N THR A 169 -3.15 3.98 0.38
CA THR A 169 -2.31 2.82 0.74
C THR A 169 -1.37 2.35 -0.36
N GLU A 170 -1.39 2.99 -1.54
CA GLU A 170 -0.35 2.79 -2.58
C GLU A 170 1.00 3.40 -2.20
N TYR A 171 1.07 4.13 -1.09
CA TYR A 171 2.33 4.63 -0.54
C TYR A 171 3.07 3.48 0.15
N ASP A 172 4.28 3.24 -0.36
CA ASP A 172 5.10 2.05 -0.11
C ASP A 172 5.35 1.83 1.39
N ARG A 173 4.71 0.82 1.99
CA ARG A 173 4.95 0.38 3.38
C ARG A 173 6.38 -0.15 3.62
N SER A 174 7.21 -0.25 2.58
CA SER A 174 8.58 -0.76 2.66
C SER A 174 9.66 0.32 2.84
N LYS A 175 9.29 1.51 3.29
CA LYS A 175 10.26 2.58 3.61
C LYS A 175 11.15 2.15 4.78
N THR A 176 12.44 1.93 4.50
CA THR A 176 13.44 1.57 5.50
C THR A 176 14.57 2.59 5.52
N ALA A 177 14.79 3.20 6.68
CA ALA A 177 15.91 4.10 6.94
C ALA A 177 16.30 4.04 8.42
N VAL A 178 17.59 4.24 8.71
CA VAL A 178 18.08 4.31 10.09
C VAL A 178 17.91 5.74 10.59
N LEU A 179 16.74 6.07 11.13
CA LEU A 179 16.41 7.39 11.66
C LEU A 179 16.57 7.46 13.19
N ALA A 180 16.51 8.67 13.74
CA ALA A 180 16.51 8.87 15.19
C ALA A 180 15.31 8.13 15.85
N PRO A 181 15.43 7.68 17.12
CA PRO A 181 14.40 6.85 17.77
C PRO A 181 12.99 7.45 17.81
N ILE A 182 12.86 8.79 17.81
CA ILE A 182 11.56 9.47 17.78
C ILE A 182 10.74 9.08 16.54
N TYR A 183 11.36 8.98 15.37
CA TYR A 183 10.67 8.59 14.13
C TYR A 183 10.17 7.15 14.18
N GLY A 184 10.91 6.25 14.82
CA GLY A 184 10.46 4.89 15.07
C GLY A 184 9.23 4.83 15.99
N ARG A 185 9.14 5.72 16.99
CA ARG A 185 7.95 5.82 17.85
C ARG A 185 6.73 6.31 17.10
N ILE A 186 6.90 7.24 16.15
CA ILE A 186 5.80 7.74 15.30
C ILE A 186 5.35 6.64 14.34
N ASN A 187 6.28 5.93 13.68
CA ASN A 187 5.93 4.81 12.81
C ASN A 187 5.12 3.75 13.56
N GLN A 188 5.58 3.35 14.75
CA GLN A 188 4.86 2.40 15.59
C GLN A 188 3.47 2.92 15.97
N ALA A 189 3.36 4.19 16.36
CA ALA A 189 2.07 4.79 16.70
C ALA A 189 1.11 4.87 15.49
N TYR A 190 1.64 5.17 14.31
CA TYR A 190 0.91 5.12 13.04
C TYR A 190 0.40 3.70 12.76
N ASP A 191 1.28 2.69 12.82
CA ASP A 191 0.91 1.29 12.58
C ASP A 191 -0.13 0.79 13.60
N ASP A 192 0.01 1.18 14.88
CA ASP A 192 -0.94 0.81 15.94
C ASP A 192 -2.33 1.44 15.71
N VAL A 193 -2.41 2.68 15.21
CA VAL A 193 -3.67 3.34 14.87
C VAL A 193 -4.28 2.76 13.59
N MET A 194 -3.47 2.56 12.55
CA MET A 194 -3.93 2.03 11.25
C MET A 194 -4.40 0.57 11.35
N SER A 195 -3.88 -0.19 12.31
CA SER A 195 -4.37 -1.55 12.65
C SER A 195 -5.45 -1.56 13.74
N GLY A 196 -5.80 -0.39 14.28
CA GLY A 196 -6.79 -0.23 15.35
C GLY A 196 -6.42 -0.94 16.67
N LYS A 197 -5.13 -1.19 16.91
CA LYS A 197 -4.61 -1.60 18.22
C LYS A 197 -4.70 -0.47 19.25
N GLU A 198 -4.46 0.75 18.79
CA GLU A 198 -4.56 1.98 19.56
C GLU A 198 -5.48 2.98 18.83
N SER A 199 -5.94 4.00 19.55
CA SER A 199 -6.75 5.06 18.95
C SER A 199 -5.92 6.29 18.58
N LEU A 200 -6.50 7.22 17.80
CA LEU A 200 -5.88 8.42 17.26
C LEU A 200 -5.00 9.21 18.27
N PRO A 201 -5.36 9.36 19.57
CA PRO A 201 -4.51 10.05 20.54
C PRO A 201 -3.11 9.44 20.74
N ARG A 202 -2.88 8.20 20.31
CA ARG A 202 -1.56 7.54 20.36
C ARG A 202 -0.56 8.17 19.40
N ILE A 203 -0.98 8.45 18.16
CA ILE A 203 -0.11 9.09 17.15
C ILE A 203 0.03 10.59 17.39
N LEU A 204 -1.05 11.26 17.83
CA LEU A 204 -1.03 12.69 18.14
C LEU A 204 0.03 13.04 19.20
N ARG A 205 0.07 12.29 20.30
CA ARG A 205 1.12 12.47 21.32
C ARG A 205 2.53 12.24 20.77
N ALA A 206 2.70 11.28 19.85
CA ALA A 206 4.00 10.98 19.27
C ALA A 206 4.48 12.10 18.32
N VAL A 207 3.57 12.73 17.57
CA VAL A 207 3.92 13.87 16.72
C VAL A 207 4.11 15.16 17.50
N ASP A 208 3.42 15.35 18.63
CA ASP A 208 3.66 16.47 19.55
C ASP A 208 5.06 16.41 20.19
N GLU A 209 5.52 15.20 20.53
CA GLU A 209 6.91 15.01 20.98
C GLU A 209 7.92 15.39 19.89
N LEU A 210 7.64 15.05 18.64
CA LEU A 210 8.50 15.42 17.51
C LEU A 210 8.48 16.93 17.26
N ASP A 211 7.31 17.54 17.30
CA ASP A 211 7.11 18.99 17.14
C ASP A 211 8.00 19.78 18.11
N ALA A 212 8.00 19.39 19.39
CA ALA A 212 8.85 20.01 20.40
C ALA A 212 10.36 19.89 20.07
N ILE A 213 10.81 18.73 19.59
CA ILE A 213 12.20 18.50 19.17
C ILE A 213 12.55 19.36 17.95
N LEU A 214 11.65 19.41 16.96
CA LEU A 214 11.86 20.17 15.74
C LEU A 214 11.95 21.67 16.01
N VAL A 215 11.15 22.20 16.95
CA VAL A 215 11.25 23.61 17.38
C VAL A 215 12.62 23.92 17.98
N GLU A 216 13.22 23.01 18.74
CA GLU A 216 14.57 23.19 19.26
C GLU A 216 15.61 23.14 18.14
N MET A 217 15.52 22.17 17.24
CA MET A 217 16.41 22.03 16.08
C MET A 217 16.34 23.24 15.14
N GLN A 218 15.14 23.78 14.90
CA GLN A 218 14.91 24.96 14.07
C GLN A 218 15.70 26.15 14.62
N LYS A 219 15.59 26.42 15.93
CA LYS A 219 16.34 27.51 16.58
C LYS A 219 17.85 27.37 16.40
N SER A 220 18.38 26.15 16.51
CA SER A 220 19.82 25.89 16.29
C SER A 220 20.25 26.18 14.86
N TYR A 221 19.46 25.77 13.86
CA TYR A 221 19.80 26.02 12.46
C TYR A 221 19.56 27.48 12.02
N GLU A 222 18.55 28.16 12.58
CA GLU A 222 18.37 29.61 12.38
C GLU A 222 19.56 30.41 12.89
N GLN A 223 20.11 30.04 14.05
CA GLN A 223 21.33 30.66 14.59
C GLN A 223 22.52 30.45 13.64
N ALA A 224 22.71 29.22 13.16
CA ALA A 224 23.79 28.92 12.22
C ALA A 224 23.64 29.62 10.85
N ALA A 225 22.41 29.83 10.38
CA ALA A 225 22.12 30.51 9.13
C ALA A 225 22.31 32.04 9.21
N ASN A 226 22.12 32.62 10.42
CA ASN A 226 22.16 34.06 10.68
C ASN A 226 23.46 34.55 11.32
N MET A 227 24.43 33.66 11.58
CA MET A 227 25.74 34.07 12.07
C MET A 227 26.39 35.04 11.04
N GLU A 228 27.04 36.11 11.50
CA GLU A 228 27.72 37.08 10.64
C GLU A 228 29.17 36.63 10.41
N ILE A 229 29.63 36.66 9.15
CA ILE A 229 31.03 36.38 8.80
C ILE A 229 31.85 37.63 9.16
N ALA A 230 32.95 37.47 9.89
CA ALA A 230 33.89 38.56 10.09
C ALA A 230 34.51 38.99 8.74
N ASP A 231 34.57 40.31 8.49
CA ASP A 231 35.13 40.87 7.26
C ASP A 231 36.57 40.36 7.02
N GLY A 232 36.76 39.58 5.96
CA GLY A 232 38.10 39.23 5.44
C GLY A 232 38.34 37.78 5.04
N GLU A 233 37.44 36.84 5.32
CA GLU A 233 37.61 35.44 4.92
C GLU A 233 36.76 35.10 3.68
N ASP A 234 37.43 34.71 2.59
CA ASP A 234 36.82 34.15 1.38
C ASP A 234 36.33 32.73 1.70
N ASN A 235 35.21 32.62 2.39
CA ASN A 235 34.74 31.35 2.97
C ASN A 235 33.61 30.73 2.15
N GLN A 236 33.96 30.11 1.01
CA GLN A 236 33.06 29.22 0.28
C GLN A 236 32.43 28.16 1.21
N GLU A 237 33.20 27.65 2.18
CA GLU A 237 32.73 26.69 3.19
C GLU A 237 31.60 27.26 4.08
N TYR A 238 31.62 28.56 4.34
CA TYR A 238 30.56 29.24 5.10
C TYR A 238 29.30 29.43 4.27
N ALA A 239 29.45 29.81 3.00
CA ALA A 239 28.33 29.90 2.07
C ALA A 239 27.64 28.54 1.90
N ASP A 240 28.43 27.47 1.76
CA ASP A 240 27.94 26.08 1.70
C ASP A 240 27.26 25.66 3.01
N GLY A 241 27.81 26.06 4.17
CA GLY A 241 27.21 25.83 5.48
C GLY A 241 25.86 26.53 5.67
N LYS A 242 25.73 27.78 5.21
CA LYS A 242 24.48 28.54 5.23
C LYS A 242 23.44 27.94 4.29
N GLU A 243 23.83 27.50 3.09
CA GLU A 243 22.93 26.79 2.18
C GLU A 243 22.41 25.49 2.80
N LEU A 244 23.30 24.72 3.45
CA LEU A 244 22.92 23.49 4.16
C LEU A 244 22.00 23.76 5.36
N ALA A 245 22.24 24.83 6.12
CA ALA A 245 21.34 25.24 7.21
C ALA A 245 19.95 25.61 6.69
N ASN A 246 19.87 26.39 5.61
CA ASN A 246 18.58 26.73 4.97
C ASN A 246 17.85 25.47 4.46
N ARG A 247 18.56 24.53 3.84
CA ARG A 247 17.96 23.25 3.41
C ARG A 247 17.42 22.44 4.58
N LEU A 248 18.11 22.44 5.72
CA LEU A 248 17.65 21.79 6.95
C LEU A 248 16.40 22.48 7.52
N LEU A 249 16.35 23.81 7.48
CA LEU A 249 15.16 24.58 7.86
C LEU A 249 13.96 24.25 6.94
N ASP A 250 14.15 24.19 5.63
CA ASP A 250 13.11 23.81 4.67
C ASP A 250 12.55 22.41 4.97
N ASP A 251 13.41 21.46 5.33
CA ASP A 251 12.97 20.10 5.67
C ASP A 251 12.28 20.03 7.05
N ILE A 252 12.65 20.89 8.00
CA ILE A 252 11.93 21.05 9.27
C ILE A 252 10.52 21.62 9.02
N GLU A 253 10.39 22.64 8.17
CA GLU A 253 9.09 23.23 7.81
C GLU A 253 8.16 22.20 7.16
N LYS A 254 8.69 21.33 6.28
CA LYS A 254 7.92 20.21 5.72
C LYS A 254 7.43 19.24 6.80
N GLN A 255 8.24 18.98 7.82
CA GLN A 255 7.82 18.13 8.94
C GLN A 255 6.73 18.80 9.77
N PHE A 256 6.81 20.10 10.05
CA PHE A 256 5.72 20.82 10.75
C PHE A 256 4.40 20.75 9.96
N ALA A 257 4.43 21.03 8.65
CA ALA A 257 3.24 20.91 7.81
C ALA A 257 2.65 19.49 7.79
N ALA A 258 3.50 18.47 7.90
CA ALA A 258 3.09 17.08 7.97
C ALA A 258 2.54 16.68 9.36
N ILE A 259 3.09 17.24 10.43
CA ILE A 259 2.58 17.10 11.80
C ILE A 259 1.18 17.73 11.89
N ASP A 260 1.00 18.94 11.36
CA ASP A 260 -0.30 19.60 11.36
C ASP A 260 -1.33 18.81 10.57
N ARG A 261 -0.96 18.22 9.43
CA ARG A 261 -1.83 17.29 8.70
C ARG A 261 -2.26 16.08 9.55
N ILE A 262 -1.38 15.54 10.39
CA ILE A 262 -1.73 14.43 11.30
C ILE A 262 -2.67 14.92 12.40
N ARG A 263 -2.47 16.14 12.93
CA ARG A 263 -3.36 16.77 13.92
C ARG A 263 -4.76 17.00 13.36
N ASP A 264 -4.86 17.46 12.10
CA ASP A 264 -6.13 17.71 11.40
C ASP A 264 -7.01 16.45 11.28
N VAL A 265 -6.46 15.25 11.49
CA VAL A 265 -7.21 13.98 11.50
C VAL A 265 -8.25 13.93 12.61
N GLU A 266 -8.06 14.66 13.71
CA GLU A 266 -9.10 14.77 14.76
C GLU A 266 -10.39 15.40 14.22
N GLU A 267 -10.28 16.24 13.19
CA GLU A 267 -11.43 16.88 12.55
C GLU A 267 -11.85 16.14 11.26
N SER A 268 -10.87 15.71 10.45
CA SER A 268 -11.13 15.11 9.14
C SER A 268 -11.54 13.63 9.24
N PHE A 269 -11.06 12.93 10.27
CA PHE A 269 -11.16 11.48 10.47
C PHE A 269 -10.65 10.65 9.28
N ARG A 270 -9.79 11.18 8.41
CA ARG A 270 -9.34 10.46 7.19
C ARG A 270 -8.06 9.67 7.44
N MET A 271 -8.07 8.38 7.09
CA MET A 271 -6.87 7.54 7.13
C MET A 271 -5.78 8.04 6.16
N GLY A 272 -6.16 8.64 5.02
CA GLY A 272 -5.18 9.14 4.08
C GLY A 272 -4.39 10.35 4.58
N ASP A 273 -4.93 11.14 5.51
CA ASP A 273 -4.20 12.25 6.13
C ASP A 273 -3.11 11.73 7.07
N LEU A 274 -3.40 10.66 7.83
CA LEU A 274 -2.39 9.92 8.61
C LEU A 274 -1.28 9.38 7.71
N SER A 275 -1.64 8.69 6.62
CA SER A 275 -0.66 8.09 5.72
C SER A 275 0.24 9.14 5.07
N ARG A 276 -0.37 10.15 4.43
CA ARG A 276 0.39 11.22 3.77
C ARG A 276 1.20 12.05 4.76
N GLY A 277 0.70 12.26 5.97
CA GLY A 277 1.43 12.94 7.04
C GLY A 277 2.68 12.16 7.44
N TRP A 278 2.53 10.87 7.73
CA TRP A 278 3.66 10.00 8.05
C TRP A 278 4.69 9.95 6.92
N ASP A 279 4.24 9.77 5.67
CA ASP A 279 5.12 9.74 4.51
C ASP A 279 5.96 11.01 4.38
N SER A 280 5.33 12.17 4.58
CA SER A 280 6.00 13.47 4.49
C SER A 280 7.00 13.65 5.63
N ILE A 281 6.66 13.22 6.85
CA ILE A 281 7.59 13.21 8.00
C ILE A 281 8.79 12.34 7.70
N PHE A 282 8.58 11.12 7.23
CA PHE A 282 9.64 10.16 6.94
C PHE A 282 10.58 10.68 5.84
N ASP A 283 10.02 11.14 4.71
CA ASP A 283 10.82 11.59 3.56
C ASP A 283 11.67 12.81 3.93
N ALA A 284 11.09 13.75 4.68
CA ALA A 284 11.82 14.91 5.20
C ALA A 284 12.89 14.50 6.23
N ALA A 285 12.62 13.55 7.12
CA ALA A 285 13.61 13.04 8.08
C ALA A 285 14.81 12.37 7.40
N VAL A 286 14.57 11.59 6.34
CA VAL A 286 15.64 10.99 5.53
C VAL A 286 16.46 12.06 4.81
N SER A 287 15.80 13.09 4.27
CA SER A 287 16.48 14.24 3.66
C SER A 287 17.35 14.97 4.69
N MET A 288 16.79 15.28 5.86
CA MET A 288 17.51 15.93 6.96
C MET A 288 18.71 15.12 7.42
N GLN A 289 18.59 13.81 7.65
CA GLN A 289 19.72 13.00 8.09
C GLN A 289 20.92 13.11 7.13
N ARG A 290 20.66 13.09 5.82
CA ARG A 290 21.71 13.26 4.79
C ARG A 290 22.29 14.67 4.80
N ALA A 291 21.46 15.69 4.99
CA ALA A 291 21.88 17.08 5.08
C ALA A 291 22.66 17.38 6.36
N THR A 292 22.24 16.85 7.51
CA THR A 292 22.91 17.00 8.82
C THR A 292 24.30 16.37 8.81
N GLN A 293 24.48 15.22 8.17
CA GLN A 293 25.82 14.62 8.02
C GLN A 293 26.78 15.52 7.20
N ARG A 294 26.26 16.18 6.15
CA ARG A 294 27.05 17.12 5.34
C ARG A 294 27.32 18.42 6.09
N PHE A 295 26.31 18.93 6.81
CA PHE A 295 26.41 20.13 7.63
C PHE A 295 27.42 19.92 8.77
N ALA A 296 27.35 18.80 9.49
CA ALA A 296 28.31 18.44 10.53
C ALA A 296 29.74 18.32 10.00
N LYS A 297 29.94 17.88 8.75
CA LYS A 297 31.27 17.87 8.13
C LYS A 297 31.78 19.28 7.80
N ALA A 298 30.90 20.19 7.35
CA ALA A 298 31.26 21.57 7.04
C ALA A 298 31.51 22.42 8.30
N TYR A 299 30.65 22.28 9.31
CA TYR A 299 30.74 23.03 10.58
C TYR A 299 31.65 22.35 11.63
N GLY A 300 31.73 21.03 11.68
CA GLY A 300 32.61 20.27 12.59
C GLY A 300 34.09 20.24 12.17
N HIS A 301 34.43 20.78 11.00
CA HIS A 301 35.81 21.17 10.69
C HIS A 301 36.18 22.57 11.23
N MET A 302 35.22 23.36 11.71
CA MET A 302 35.46 24.65 12.37
C MET A 302 35.58 24.52 13.91
N GLU A 303 34.97 23.50 14.53
CA GLU A 303 35.13 23.22 15.96
C GLU A 303 35.78 21.84 16.17
N GLY A 304 37.07 21.83 16.51
CA GLY A 304 37.82 20.61 16.76
C GLY A 304 37.26 19.76 17.91
N ASN A 305 37.28 18.44 17.71
CA ASN A 305 37.07 17.36 18.68
C ASN A 305 35.72 17.32 19.41
N THR A 306 34.86 16.38 19.03
CA THR A 306 34.36 15.35 19.97
C THR A 306 33.75 14.16 19.22
N ASP A 307 34.42 13.02 19.34
CA ASP A 307 33.88 11.68 19.07
C ASP A 307 32.65 11.41 19.94
N GLN A 308 31.59 10.84 19.35
CA GLN A 308 30.89 9.64 19.85
C GLN A 308 29.71 9.29 18.93
N SER A 309 29.91 8.27 18.08
CA SER A 309 28.86 7.58 17.34
C SER A 309 28.55 6.24 18.03
N ASP A 310 27.43 6.18 18.74
CA ASP A 310 26.86 4.89 19.16
C ASP A 310 25.75 4.49 18.19
N SER A 311 25.98 3.38 17.49
CA SER A 311 25.05 2.75 16.56
C SER A 311 24.41 1.53 17.23
N ILE A 312 23.08 1.40 17.10
CA ILE A 312 22.34 0.19 17.47
C ILE A 312 21.58 -0.26 16.23
N ASN A 313 21.80 -1.52 15.83
CA ASN A 313 21.13 -2.18 14.72
C ASN A 313 19.71 -2.62 15.12
N PHE A 314 18.73 -2.36 14.26
CA PHE A 314 17.44 -3.05 14.28
C PHE A 314 17.33 -3.99 13.09
N SER A 315 17.27 -5.29 13.38
CA SER A 315 16.77 -6.31 12.47
C SER A 315 15.37 -6.70 12.94
N GLY A 316 14.33 -6.41 12.15
CA GLY A 316 12.97 -6.88 12.38
C GLY A 316 12.66 -8.05 11.44
N HIS A 317 12.35 -9.20 12.04
CA HIS A 317 11.67 -10.33 11.40
C HIS A 317 10.16 -10.13 11.44
#